data_AF-A0AAX3BA87-F1
#
_entry.id   AF-A0AAX3BA87-F1
#
_cell.length_a   1.000
_cell.length_b   1.000
_cell.length_c   1.000
_cell.angle_alpha   90.00
_cell.angle_beta   90.00
_cell.angle_gamma   90.00
#
_symmetry.space_group_name_H-M   'P 1'
#
loop_
_entity.id
_entity.type
_entity.pdbx_description
1 polymer ?
#
loop_
_entity_poly.entity_id
_entity_poly.type
_entity_poly.pdbx_seq_one_letter_code
_entity_poly.pdbx_strand_id
1 'polypeptide(L)'
;MLPLKEFLSIFDALVNEFRIINDHFEMNANSTTEDYDGVFDRWRQDIQRRFRQVVIDRRWATNQKLILRNTLFFIVRYGKTYNTEVKYLFTEEFRKEFAEQIRNAIDALIETLFRFQLFVLVFKTEHEKINRGEFEKEFLEWKKTLYKKAEVYAVDFLWVDEIEMVERGDQSENDQKVSNRVDLTLSQRDNVQFFVRYDLDNPPPLIKDIQIEQDI
;
A
#
# COMPACT_ATOMS: atom_id res chain seq x y z
N MET A 1 19.08 1.50 -3.40
CA MET A 1 17.90 2.40 -3.37
C MET A 1 16.87 1.75 -2.45
N LEU A 2 16.21 2.52 -1.57
CA LEU A 2 15.21 1.95 -0.65
C LEU A 2 14.01 1.43 -1.46
N PRO A 3 13.56 0.17 -1.26
CA PRO A 3 12.41 -0.40 -1.96
C PRO A 3 11.14 0.48 -1.89
N LEU A 4 10.97 1.24 -0.80
CA LEU A 4 9.85 2.17 -0.62
C LEU A 4 9.91 3.38 -1.56
N LYS A 5 11.09 4.01 -1.73
CA LYS A 5 11.22 5.21 -2.58
C LYS A 5 10.97 4.86 -4.04
N GLU A 6 11.50 3.72 -4.49
CA GLU A 6 11.24 3.19 -5.82
C GLU A 6 9.76 2.86 -6.02
N PHE A 7 9.14 2.17 -5.05
CA PHE A 7 7.72 1.88 -5.08
C PHE A 7 6.87 3.15 -5.19
N LEU A 8 7.10 4.15 -4.34
CA LEU A 8 6.32 5.39 -4.33
C LEU A 8 6.47 6.18 -5.63
N SER A 9 7.68 6.24 -6.19
CA SER A 9 7.93 6.89 -7.48
C SER A 9 7.19 6.18 -8.63
N ILE A 10 7.21 4.85 -8.64
CA ILE A 10 6.45 4.08 -9.64
C ILE A 10 4.94 4.27 -9.42
N PHE A 11 4.47 4.18 -8.18
CA PHE A 11 3.07 4.33 -7.84
C PHE A 11 2.52 5.69 -8.27
N ASP A 12 3.27 6.78 -8.05
CA ASP A 12 2.89 8.13 -8.50
C ASP A 12 2.73 8.19 -10.03
N ALA A 13 3.68 7.65 -10.79
CA ALA A 13 3.59 7.56 -12.25
C ALA A 13 2.35 6.76 -12.70
N LEU A 14 2.08 5.62 -12.05
CA LEU A 14 0.93 4.77 -12.35
C LEU A 14 -0.40 5.48 -12.05
N VAL A 15 -0.50 6.20 -10.94
CA VAL A 15 -1.69 6.96 -10.58
C VAL A 15 -1.97 8.06 -11.60
N ASN A 16 -0.92 8.73 -12.09
CA ASN A 16 -1.09 9.78 -13.10
C ASN A 16 -1.55 9.20 -14.45
N GLU A 17 -0.97 8.07 -14.89
CA GLU A 17 -1.46 7.35 -16.08
C GLU A 17 -2.90 6.85 -15.90
N PHE A 18 -3.23 6.29 -14.73
CA PHE A 18 -4.58 5.85 -14.38
C PHE A 18 -5.60 7.00 -14.42
N ARG A 19 -5.24 8.18 -13.91
CA ARG A 19 -6.06 9.39 -13.98
C ARG A 19 -6.36 9.78 -15.42
N ILE A 20 -5.35 9.77 -16.30
CA ILE A 20 -5.53 10.11 -17.72
C ILE A 20 -6.49 9.12 -18.40
N ILE A 21 -6.39 7.83 -18.09
CA ILE A 21 -7.32 6.81 -18.60
C ILE A 21 -8.75 7.14 -18.13
N ASN A 22 -8.94 7.42 -16.85
CA ASN A 22 -10.27 7.71 -16.31
C ASN A 22 -10.85 9.03 -16.86
N ASP A 23 -10.04 10.07 -17.02
CA ASP A 23 -10.45 11.34 -17.64
C ASP A 23 -11.03 11.13 -19.05
N HIS A 24 -10.39 10.29 -19.87
CA HIS A 24 -10.90 9.93 -21.21
C HIS A 24 -12.30 9.31 -21.14
N PHE A 25 -12.49 8.41 -20.19
CA PHE A 25 -13.71 7.65 -20.01
C PHE A 25 -14.84 8.50 -19.42
N GLU A 26 -14.52 9.46 -18.55
CA GLU A 26 -15.47 10.43 -18.03
C GLU A 26 -16.03 11.37 -19.10
N MET A 27 -15.23 11.72 -20.11
CA MET A 27 -15.67 12.54 -21.24
C MET A 27 -16.64 11.80 -22.19
N ASN A 28 -16.76 10.47 -22.05
CA ASN A 28 -17.54 9.62 -22.93
C ASN A 28 -18.70 8.95 -22.18
N ALA A 29 -19.85 9.64 -22.10
CA ALA A 29 -21.00 9.26 -21.27
C ALA A 29 -21.60 7.85 -21.54
N ASN A 30 -21.34 7.27 -22.72
CA ASN A 30 -21.86 5.96 -23.12
C ASN A 30 -20.85 4.82 -22.96
N SER A 31 -19.66 5.09 -22.45
CA SER A 31 -18.63 4.06 -22.28
C SER A 31 -19.10 2.98 -21.32
N THR A 32 -18.80 1.74 -21.67
CA THR A 32 -19.16 0.56 -20.89
C THR A 32 -17.98 0.04 -20.09
N THR A 33 -18.26 -0.81 -19.12
CA THR A 33 -17.19 -1.52 -18.39
C THR A 33 -16.32 -2.32 -19.36
N GLU A 34 -16.89 -3.00 -20.35
CA GLU A 34 -16.14 -3.75 -21.37
C GLU A 34 -15.16 -2.87 -22.17
N ASP A 35 -15.55 -1.64 -22.51
CA ASP A 35 -14.66 -0.69 -23.20
C ASP A 35 -13.45 -0.33 -22.32
N TYR A 36 -13.71 -0.06 -21.04
CA TYR A 36 -12.68 0.21 -20.04
C TYR A 36 -11.78 -1.00 -19.84
N ASP A 37 -12.37 -2.19 -19.73
CA ASP A 37 -11.68 -3.46 -19.51
C ASP A 37 -10.60 -3.69 -20.58
N GLY A 38 -10.95 -3.50 -21.85
CA GLY A 38 -10.01 -3.65 -22.95
C GLY A 38 -8.86 -2.63 -22.95
N VAL A 39 -9.12 -1.38 -22.54
CA VAL A 39 -8.06 -0.35 -22.42
C VAL A 39 -7.14 -0.66 -21.25
N PHE A 40 -7.71 -0.99 -20.09
CA PHE A 40 -6.95 -1.30 -18.89
C PHE A 40 -6.06 -2.53 -19.08
N ASP A 41 -6.55 -3.58 -19.72
CA ASP A 41 -5.77 -4.80 -19.94
C ASP A 41 -4.54 -4.57 -20.83
N ARG A 42 -4.66 -3.72 -21.86
CA ARG A 42 -3.52 -3.31 -22.69
C ARG A 42 -2.52 -2.50 -21.88
N TRP A 43 -3.01 -1.50 -21.14
CA TRP A 43 -2.17 -0.68 -20.28
C TRP A 43 -1.43 -1.52 -19.23
N ARG A 44 -2.12 -2.48 -18.59
CA ARG A 44 -1.52 -3.46 -17.66
C ARG A 44 -0.38 -4.25 -18.28
N GLN A 45 -0.56 -4.77 -19.49
CA GLN A 45 0.49 -5.52 -20.18
C GLN A 45 1.74 -4.65 -20.42
N ASP A 46 1.54 -3.39 -20.78
CA ASP A 46 2.65 -2.45 -20.99
C ASP A 46 3.33 -2.08 -19.67
N ILE A 47 2.58 -1.91 -18.58
CA ILE A 47 3.14 -1.72 -17.23
C ILE A 47 3.97 -2.91 -16.78
N GLN A 48 3.47 -4.14 -16.95
CA GLN A 48 4.19 -5.35 -16.57
C GLN A 48 5.50 -5.53 -17.36
N ARG A 49 5.57 -5.02 -18.60
CA ARG A 49 6.81 -4.98 -19.39
C ARG A 49 7.79 -3.93 -18.88
N ARG A 50 7.31 -2.75 -18.50
CA ARG A 50 8.13 -1.64 -17.98
C ARG A 50 8.66 -1.90 -16.58
N PHE A 51 7.83 -2.45 -15.71
CA PHE A 51 8.10 -2.60 -14.28
C PHE A 51 7.89 -4.06 -13.86
N ARG A 52 8.95 -4.88 -13.98
CA ARG A 52 8.87 -6.34 -13.74
C ARG A 52 8.40 -6.74 -12.33
N GLN A 53 8.61 -5.88 -11.34
CA GLN A 53 8.22 -6.14 -9.94
C GLN A 53 6.80 -5.66 -9.61
N VAL A 54 6.15 -4.98 -10.55
CA VAL A 54 4.82 -4.41 -10.37
C VAL A 54 3.77 -5.33 -10.94
N VAL A 55 2.75 -5.59 -10.15
CA VAL A 55 1.49 -6.19 -10.61
C VAL A 55 0.40 -5.17 -10.39
N ILE A 56 -0.26 -4.75 -11.46
CA ILE A 56 -1.48 -3.95 -11.37
C ILE A 56 -2.70 -4.81 -11.64
N ASP A 57 -3.77 -4.49 -10.95
CA ASP A 57 -5.05 -5.17 -11.05
C ASP A 57 -6.18 -4.16 -10.82
N ARG A 58 -7.41 -4.59 -11.06
CA ARG A 58 -8.59 -3.77 -10.78
C ARG A 58 -9.79 -4.59 -10.39
N ARG A 59 -10.72 -3.93 -9.71
CA ARG A 59 -11.99 -4.52 -9.30
C ARG A 59 -13.10 -3.49 -9.36
N TRP A 60 -14.19 -3.83 -10.03
CA TRP A 60 -15.42 -3.04 -9.96
C TRP A 60 -16.15 -3.33 -8.64
N ALA A 61 -16.58 -2.29 -7.93
CA ALA A 61 -17.37 -2.45 -6.70
C ALA A 61 -18.82 -2.86 -6.99
N THR A 62 -19.31 -2.48 -8.17
CA THR A 62 -20.67 -2.69 -8.65
C THR A 62 -20.63 -3.28 -10.05
N ASN A 63 -21.75 -3.86 -10.49
CA ASN A 63 -21.85 -4.50 -11.81
C ASN A 63 -22.74 -3.70 -12.77
N GLN A 64 -22.56 -2.38 -12.82
CA GLN A 64 -23.32 -1.52 -13.73
C GLN A 64 -22.69 -1.55 -15.12
N LYS A 65 -23.51 -1.55 -16.17
CA LYS A 65 -22.99 -1.54 -17.56
C LYS A 65 -22.21 -0.26 -17.88
N LEU A 66 -22.71 0.90 -17.43
CA LEU A 66 -22.10 2.20 -17.66
C LEU A 66 -21.04 2.49 -16.60
N ILE A 67 -19.84 2.85 -17.03
CA ILE A 67 -18.71 3.09 -16.12
C ILE A 67 -18.98 4.21 -15.10
N LEU A 68 -19.68 5.26 -15.51
CA LEU A 68 -19.98 6.43 -14.68
C LEU A 68 -20.87 6.10 -13.47
N ARG A 69 -21.49 4.91 -13.46
CA ARG A 69 -22.33 4.41 -12.38
C ARG A 69 -21.60 3.39 -11.50
N ASN A 70 -20.32 3.14 -11.77
CA ASN A 70 -19.50 2.22 -11.01
C ASN A 70 -18.53 2.96 -10.09
N THR A 71 -18.03 2.20 -9.12
CA THR A 71 -16.84 2.53 -8.36
C THR A 71 -15.75 1.56 -8.77
N LEU A 72 -14.55 2.07 -9.02
CA LEU A 72 -13.40 1.28 -9.45
C LEU A 72 -12.35 1.22 -8.34
N PHE A 73 -11.85 0.04 -8.05
CA PHE A 73 -10.66 -0.13 -7.22
C PHE A 73 -9.48 -0.44 -8.12
N PHE A 74 -8.45 0.40 -8.06
CA PHE A 74 -7.16 0.21 -8.72
C PHE A 74 -6.15 -0.32 -7.71
N ILE A 75 -5.54 -1.47 -8.02
CA ILE A 75 -4.68 -2.19 -7.09
C ILE A 75 -3.28 -2.25 -7.69
N VAL A 76 -2.27 -1.86 -6.91
CA VAL A 76 -0.86 -1.88 -7.28
C VAL A 76 -0.08 -2.66 -6.26
N ARG A 77 0.60 -3.73 -6.68
CA ARG A 77 1.47 -4.56 -5.84
C ARG A 77 2.91 -4.42 -6.31
N TYR A 78 3.84 -4.24 -5.37
CA TYR A 78 5.28 -4.19 -5.62
C TYR A 78 6.00 -5.27 -4.83
N GLY A 79 6.45 -6.30 -5.54
CA GLY A 79 7.01 -7.51 -4.94
C GLY A 79 6.03 -8.18 -3.96
N LYS A 80 6.55 -8.62 -2.81
CA LYS A 80 5.75 -9.17 -1.70
C LYS A 80 5.54 -8.16 -0.55
N THR A 81 6.01 -6.92 -0.72
CA THR A 81 6.22 -5.98 0.38
C THR A 81 5.15 -4.90 0.41
N TYR A 82 4.85 -4.29 -0.73
CA TYR A 82 3.92 -3.18 -0.79
C TYR A 82 2.72 -3.53 -1.65
N ASN A 83 1.54 -3.18 -1.17
CA ASN A 83 0.30 -3.26 -1.92
C ASN A 83 -0.50 -2.00 -1.64
N THR A 84 -1.09 -1.41 -2.66
CA THR A 84 -1.94 -0.23 -2.53
C THR A 84 -3.23 -0.46 -3.28
N GLU A 85 -4.35 -0.10 -2.67
CA GLU A 85 -5.65 -0.04 -3.31
C GLU A 85 -6.13 1.42 -3.32
N VAL A 86 -6.54 1.89 -4.49
CA VAL A 86 -7.10 3.22 -4.71
C VAL A 86 -8.53 3.05 -5.20
N LYS A 87 -9.48 3.57 -4.43
CA LYS A 87 -10.87 3.70 -4.84
C LYS A 87 -11.01 4.95 -5.70
N TYR A 88 -11.66 4.80 -6.84
CA TYR A 88 -11.95 5.86 -7.80
C TYR A 88 -13.45 5.97 -8.02
N LEU A 89 -13.97 7.19 -7.90
CA LEU A 89 -15.36 7.54 -8.17
C LEU A 89 -15.41 8.40 -9.44
N PHE A 90 -16.25 8.00 -10.40
CA PHE A 90 -16.46 8.75 -11.64
C PHE A 90 -17.40 9.96 -11.40
N THR A 91 -16.97 10.89 -10.55
CA THR A 91 -17.68 12.15 -10.27
C THR A 91 -16.74 13.34 -10.41
N GLU A 92 -17.30 14.48 -10.79
CA GLU A 92 -16.51 15.70 -11.00
C GLU A 92 -15.83 16.18 -9.71
N GLU A 93 -16.52 16.08 -8.57
CA GLU A 93 -15.94 16.47 -7.27
C GLU A 93 -14.73 15.61 -6.93
N PHE A 94 -14.85 14.28 -7.11
CA PHE A 94 -13.76 13.36 -6.81
C PHE A 94 -12.56 13.59 -7.70
N ARG A 95 -12.77 13.80 -9.02
CA ARG A 95 -11.67 14.07 -9.96
C ARG A 95 -10.85 15.29 -9.58
N LYS A 96 -11.50 16.39 -9.17
CA LYS A 96 -10.80 17.65 -8.81
C LYS A 96 -9.84 17.47 -7.65
N GLU A 97 -10.18 16.60 -6.71
CA GLU A 97 -9.40 16.38 -5.49
C GLU A 97 -8.47 15.16 -5.58
N PHE A 98 -8.63 14.28 -6.58
CA PHE A 98 -7.98 12.97 -6.64
C PHE A 98 -6.45 13.04 -6.46
N ALA A 99 -5.77 13.91 -7.21
CA ALA A 99 -4.30 14.03 -7.12
C ALA A 99 -3.83 14.52 -5.75
N GLU A 100 -4.57 15.46 -5.14
CA GLU A 100 -4.27 15.96 -3.81
C GLU A 100 -4.51 14.89 -2.74
N GLN A 101 -5.61 14.14 -2.84
CA GLN A 101 -5.90 13.02 -1.95
C GLN A 101 -4.77 11.98 -2.00
N ILE A 102 -4.28 11.61 -3.19
CA ILE A 102 -3.19 10.63 -3.34
C ILE A 102 -1.89 11.14 -2.70
N ARG A 103 -1.49 12.40 -2.95
CA ARG A 103 -0.28 12.98 -2.36
C ARG A 103 -0.36 13.00 -0.83
N ASN A 104 -1.49 13.47 -0.29
CA ASN A 104 -1.72 13.48 1.16
C ASN A 104 -1.64 12.06 1.75
N ALA A 105 -2.15 11.04 1.03
CA ALA A 105 -2.06 9.64 1.44
C ALA A 105 -0.61 9.12 1.47
N ILE A 106 0.19 9.46 0.45
CA ILE A 106 1.61 9.09 0.36
C ILE A 106 2.40 9.74 1.51
N ASP A 107 2.20 11.03 1.76
CA ASP A 107 2.89 11.75 2.84
C ASP A 107 2.56 11.15 4.21
N ALA A 108 1.28 10.84 4.43
CA ALA A 108 0.82 10.17 5.65
C ALA A 108 1.41 8.76 5.79
N LEU A 109 1.60 8.02 4.70
CA LEU A 109 2.27 6.73 4.70
C LEU A 109 3.73 6.86 5.14
N ILE A 110 4.46 7.79 4.53
CA ILE A 110 5.87 8.04 4.85
C ILE A 110 6.01 8.37 6.34
N GLU A 111 5.19 9.30 6.84
CA GLU A 111 5.21 9.70 8.24
C GLU A 111 4.86 8.53 9.18
N THR A 112 3.79 7.78 8.88
CA THR A 112 3.34 6.66 9.69
C THR A 112 4.40 5.56 9.76
N LEU A 113 4.99 5.21 8.61
CA LEU A 113 6.06 4.22 8.55
C LEU A 113 7.29 4.67 9.33
N PHE A 114 7.70 5.93 9.19
CA PHE A 114 8.83 6.47 9.96
C PHE A 114 8.56 6.39 11.47
N ARG A 115 7.37 6.80 11.92
CA ARG A 115 6.95 6.71 13.34
C ARG A 115 6.91 5.26 13.82
N PHE A 116 6.46 4.33 12.99
CA PHE A 116 6.46 2.91 13.31
C PHE A 116 7.88 2.34 13.43
N GLN A 117 8.78 2.69 12.51
CA GLN A 117 10.19 2.28 12.58
C GLN A 117 10.87 2.78 13.87
N LEU A 118 10.58 4.02 14.29
CA LEU A 118 11.07 4.56 15.55
C LEU A 118 10.50 3.80 16.76
N PHE A 119 9.20 3.49 16.74
CA PHE A 119 8.57 2.68 17.78
C PHE A 119 9.26 1.31 17.90
N VAL A 120 9.45 0.59 16.78
CA VAL A 120 10.14 -0.71 16.78
C VAL A 120 11.57 -0.60 17.30
N LEU A 121 12.28 0.47 16.94
CA LEU A 121 13.63 0.71 17.42
C LEU A 121 13.66 0.89 18.95
N VAL A 122 12.79 1.74 19.50
CA VAL A 122 12.70 1.99 20.95
C VAL A 122 12.31 0.71 21.69
N PHE A 123 11.30 0.00 21.20
CA PHE A 123 10.87 -1.27 21.78
C PHE A 123 12.04 -2.27 21.88
N LYS A 124 12.81 -2.43 20.80
CA LYS A 124 13.98 -3.33 20.78
C LYS A 124 15.12 -2.88 21.69
N THR A 125 15.23 -1.58 21.99
CA THR A 125 16.25 -1.09 22.94
C THR A 125 15.82 -1.31 24.40
N GLU A 126 14.52 -1.30 24.67
CA GLU A 126 13.95 -1.49 26.01
C GLU A 126 13.76 -2.98 26.35
N HIS A 127 13.59 -3.83 25.34
CA HIS A 127 13.34 -5.26 25.48
C HIS A 127 14.46 -6.11 24.84
N GLU A 128 15.17 -6.89 25.66
CA GLU A 128 16.28 -7.74 25.22
C GLU A 128 15.84 -8.88 24.27
N LYS A 129 14.56 -9.27 24.33
CA LYS A 129 13.91 -10.23 23.41
C LYS A 129 12.54 -9.73 23.01
N ILE A 130 12.16 -9.91 21.74
CA ILE A 130 10.83 -9.54 21.26
C ILE A 130 9.82 -10.57 21.77
N ASN A 131 9.00 -10.17 22.74
CA ASN A 131 7.81 -10.91 23.15
C ASN A 131 6.59 -10.34 22.42
N ARG A 132 5.86 -11.20 21.70
CA ARG A 132 4.66 -10.82 20.94
C ARG A 132 3.63 -10.11 21.80
N GLY A 133 3.32 -10.61 22.99
CA GLY A 133 2.27 -10.04 23.85
C GLY A 133 2.62 -8.64 24.36
N GLU A 134 3.90 -8.40 24.65
CA GLU A 134 4.39 -7.09 25.08
C GLU A 134 4.42 -6.10 23.92
N PHE A 135 4.88 -6.54 22.74
CA PHE A 135 4.85 -5.74 21.53
C PHE A 135 3.43 -5.34 21.13
N GLU A 136 2.48 -6.28 21.09
CA GLU A 136 1.08 -6.02 20.77
C GLU A 136 0.47 -4.99 21.72
N LYS A 137 0.74 -5.11 23.04
CA LYS A 137 0.25 -4.16 24.04
C LYS A 137 0.80 -2.76 23.83
N GLU A 138 2.11 -2.61 23.67
CA GLU A 138 2.74 -1.30 23.49
C GLU A 138 2.38 -0.67 22.14
N PHE A 139 2.29 -1.49 21.09
CA PHE A 139 1.84 -1.06 19.79
C PHE A 139 0.41 -0.50 19.83
N LEU A 140 -0.51 -1.16 20.55
CA LEU A 140 -1.87 -0.65 20.71
C LEU A 140 -1.91 0.72 21.40
N GLU A 141 -1.04 0.97 22.39
CA GLU A 141 -0.92 2.28 23.04
C GLU A 141 -0.29 3.33 22.12
N TRP A 142 0.74 2.96 21.36
CA TRP A 142 1.31 3.81 20.31
C TRP A 142 0.26 4.18 19.26
N LYS A 143 -0.51 3.21 18.77
CA LYS A 143 -1.61 3.39 17.80
C LYS A 143 -2.69 4.33 18.32
N LYS A 144 -3.12 4.18 19.57
CA LYS A 144 -4.06 5.13 20.23
C LYS A 144 -3.51 6.55 20.24
N THR A 145 -2.21 6.70 20.47
CA THR A 145 -1.54 8.01 20.48
C THR A 145 -1.46 8.63 19.09
N LEU A 146 -1.23 7.81 18.07
CA LEU A 146 -1.22 8.24 16.67
C LEU A 146 -2.62 8.69 16.22
N TYR A 147 -3.66 7.92 16.52
CA TYR A 147 -5.04 8.27 16.17
C TYR A 147 -5.56 9.53 16.82
N LYS A 148 -5.21 9.78 18.08
CA LYS A 148 -5.56 11.05 18.74
C LYS A 148 -4.99 12.28 18.00
N LYS A 149 -3.95 12.10 17.19
CA LYS A 149 -3.31 13.17 16.41
C LYS A 149 -3.75 13.19 14.94
N ALA A 150 -4.38 12.13 14.44
CA ALA A 150 -4.72 11.96 13.04
C ALA A 150 -6.24 11.77 12.89
N GLU A 151 -6.96 12.86 12.58
CA GLU A 151 -8.42 12.82 12.37
C GLU A 151 -8.85 12.12 11.07
N VAL A 152 -7.90 11.83 10.18
CA VAL A 152 -8.18 11.52 8.77
C VAL A 152 -7.78 10.08 8.37
N TYR A 153 -6.98 9.40 9.19
CA TYR A 153 -6.35 8.14 8.83
C TYR A 153 -6.63 7.03 9.84
N ALA A 154 -6.90 5.83 9.32
CA ALA A 154 -6.96 4.58 10.07
C ALA A 154 -5.68 3.77 9.82
N VAL A 155 -5.01 3.30 10.86
CA VAL A 155 -3.85 2.41 10.82
C VAL A 155 -4.26 1.07 11.43
N ASP A 156 -4.33 0.02 10.62
CA ASP A 156 -4.53 -1.33 11.09
C ASP A 156 -3.26 -2.17 11.03
N PHE A 157 -3.23 -3.24 11.82
CA PHE A 157 -2.06 -4.08 11.96
C PHE A 157 -2.50 -5.54 12.05
N LEU A 158 -1.83 -6.38 11.26
CA LEU A 158 -2.02 -7.82 11.27
C LEU A 158 -0.68 -8.47 11.53
N TRP A 159 -0.59 -9.25 12.61
CA TRP A 159 0.55 -10.14 12.84
C TRP A 159 0.43 -11.33 11.90
N VAL A 160 1.48 -11.61 11.12
CA VAL A 160 1.49 -12.74 10.19
C VAL A 160 2.57 -13.71 10.62
N ASP A 161 2.16 -14.85 11.17
CA ASP A 161 3.04 -15.98 11.43
C ASP A 161 3.26 -16.72 10.09
N GLU A 162 4.40 -16.49 9.43
CA GLU A 162 4.79 -17.29 8.26
C GLU A 162 5.67 -18.46 8.73
N ILE A 163 5.14 -19.68 8.64
CA ILE A 163 5.91 -20.91 8.86
C ILE A 163 6.57 -21.25 7.52
N GLU A 164 7.80 -20.81 7.31
CA GLU A 164 8.61 -21.30 6.19
C GLU A 164 9.09 -22.72 6.50
N MET A 165 8.61 -23.71 5.75
CA MET A 165 9.20 -25.06 5.74
C MET A 165 10.48 -25.02 4.92
N VAL A 166 11.62 -25.12 5.58
CA VAL A 166 12.92 -25.23 4.93
C VAL A 166 13.20 -26.71 4.65
N GLU A 167 12.98 -27.17 3.42
CA GLU A 167 13.47 -28.48 2.99
C GLU A 167 14.99 -28.41 2.82
N ARG A 168 15.76 -28.88 3.80
CA ARG A 168 17.18 -29.20 3.59
C ARG A 168 17.30 -30.63 3.09
N GLY A 169 17.95 -30.79 1.95
CA GLY A 169 18.34 -32.09 1.41
C GLY A 169 19.21 -32.85 2.42
N ASP A 170 18.83 -34.10 2.61
CA ASP A 170 19.47 -35.18 3.36
C ASP A 170 19.74 -34.96 4.86
N GLN A 171 18.87 -35.61 5.64
CA GLN A 171 18.97 -36.00 7.05
C GLN A 171 18.87 -34.87 8.11
N SER A 172 17.87 -35.05 8.98
CA SER A 172 17.65 -34.47 10.32
C SER A 172 17.13 -33.03 10.43
N GLU A 173 16.05 -32.91 11.21
CA GLU A 173 15.43 -31.72 11.79
C GLU A 173 14.71 -30.75 10.83
N ASN A 174 13.37 -30.74 10.92
CA ASN A 174 12.52 -29.68 10.38
C ASN A 174 12.74 -28.42 11.22
N ASP A 175 13.74 -27.61 10.88
CA ASP A 175 13.88 -26.28 11.45
C ASP A 175 12.75 -25.39 10.94
N GLN A 176 11.74 -25.15 11.78
CA GLN A 176 10.74 -24.12 11.55
C GLN A 176 11.37 -22.76 11.84
N LYS A 177 11.68 -22.00 10.79
CA LYS A 177 12.04 -20.59 10.97
C LYS A 177 10.76 -19.77 11.10
N VAL A 178 10.41 -19.44 12.34
CA VAL A 178 9.36 -18.44 12.60
C VAL A 178 9.96 -17.07 12.36
N SER A 179 9.47 -16.36 11.35
CA SER A 179 9.82 -14.96 11.09
C SER A 179 8.78 -14.06 11.76
N ASN A 180 9.23 -13.06 12.52
CA ASN A 180 8.33 -12.10 13.15
C ASN A 180 7.96 -11.02 12.13
N ARG A 181 6.71 -11.04 11.63
CA ARG A 181 6.25 -10.12 10.59
C ARG A 181 4.98 -9.38 10.95
N VAL A 182 4.90 -8.19 10.37
CA VAL A 182 3.84 -7.23 10.58
C VAL A 182 3.32 -6.76 9.23
N ASP A 183 2.03 -6.93 8.96
CA ASP A 183 1.36 -6.26 7.86
C ASP A 183 0.66 -5.01 8.42
N LEU A 184 1.15 -3.83 8.03
CA LEU A 184 0.60 -2.53 8.41
C LEU A 184 -0.33 -2.04 7.30
N THR A 185 -1.58 -1.73 7.65
CA THR A 185 -2.56 -1.13 6.75
C THR A 185 -2.75 0.33 7.12
N LEU A 186 -2.62 1.26 6.18
CA LEU A 186 -2.97 2.67 6.35
C LEU A 186 -4.10 3.02 5.38
N SER A 187 -5.23 3.46 5.91
CA SER A 187 -6.41 3.85 5.14
C SER A 187 -6.72 5.31 5.35
N GLN A 188 -6.92 6.06 4.26
CA GLN A 188 -7.39 7.43 4.29
C GLN A 188 -8.83 7.52 3.78
N ARG A 189 -9.77 7.94 4.63
CA ARG A 189 -11.18 8.27 4.28
C ARG A 189 -11.82 7.29 3.27
N ASP A 190 -11.53 6.00 3.38
CA ASP A 190 -11.99 4.93 2.48
C ASP A 190 -11.62 5.07 0.99
N ASN A 191 -10.70 5.98 0.64
CA ASN A 191 -10.34 6.27 -0.76
C ASN A 191 -8.98 5.67 -1.16
N VAL A 192 -8.03 5.63 -0.24
CA VAL A 192 -6.69 5.07 -0.49
C VAL A 192 -6.34 4.17 0.68
N GLN A 193 -5.86 2.96 0.38
CA GLN A 193 -5.39 1.99 1.35
C GLN A 193 -3.99 1.51 0.96
N PHE A 194 -3.03 1.70 1.84
CA PHE A 194 -1.69 1.13 1.73
C PHE A 194 -1.59 -0.08 2.64
N PHE A 195 -0.96 -1.12 2.14
CA PHE A 195 -0.60 -2.34 2.85
C PHE A 195 0.91 -2.49 2.74
N VAL A 196 1.58 -2.48 3.88
CA VAL A 196 3.02 -2.55 3.97
C VAL A 196 3.40 -3.71 4.86
N ARG A 197 4.05 -4.70 4.26
CA ARG A 197 4.68 -5.80 4.98
C ARG A 197 6.02 -5.35 5.53
N TYR A 198 6.20 -5.54 6.83
CA TYR A 198 7.37 -5.14 7.60
C TYR A 198 7.95 -6.36 8.33
N ASP A 199 9.21 -6.68 8.02
CA ASP A 199 9.97 -7.72 8.71
C ASP A 199 10.60 -7.13 9.97
N LEU A 200 10.23 -7.64 11.14
CA LEU A 200 10.79 -7.15 12.41
C LEU A 200 12.22 -7.63 12.60
N ASP A 201 12.61 -8.78 12.05
CA ASP A 201 13.97 -9.32 12.20
C ASP A 201 14.94 -8.59 11.26
N ASN A 202 14.47 -8.17 10.08
CA ASN A 202 15.21 -7.38 9.11
C ASN A 202 14.47 -6.09 8.74
N PRO A 203 14.38 -5.11 9.66
CA PRO A 203 13.67 -3.87 9.38
C PRO A 203 14.33 -3.13 8.21
N PRO A 204 13.54 -2.56 7.27
CA PRO A 204 14.09 -1.66 6.27
C PRO A 204 14.82 -0.50 6.96
N PRO A 205 15.85 0.09 6.31
CA PRO A 205 16.58 1.23 6.87
C PRO A 205 15.60 2.36 7.23
N LEU A 206 15.95 3.15 8.25
CA LEU A 206 15.14 4.29 8.65
C LEU A 206 14.88 5.19 7.44
N ILE A 207 13.63 5.59 7.27
CA ILE A 207 13.22 6.55 6.24
C ILE A 207 13.77 7.93 6.65
N LYS A 208 15.08 8.17 6.44
CA LYS A 208 15.74 9.45 6.69
C LYS A 208 15.93 10.28 5.42
N ASP A 209 15.79 9.65 4.24
CA ASP A 209 16.20 10.23 2.96
C ASP A 209 15.08 10.36 1.91
N ILE A 210 13.81 10.14 2.29
CA ILE A 210 12.68 10.48 1.42
C ILE A 210 12.39 11.97 1.64
N GLN A 211 13.22 12.83 1.03
CA GLN A 211 12.76 14.17 0.70
C GLN A 211 11.69 14.00 -0.37
N ILE A 212 10.45 14.28 -0.02
CA ILE A 212 9.37 14.46 -1.00
C ILE A 212 9.77 15.74 -1.75
N GLU A 213 10.33 15.57 -2.95
CA GLU A 213 10.47 16.69 -3.89
C GLU A 213 9.04 17.13 -4.21
N GLN A 214 8.57 18.13 -3.48
CA GLN A 214 7.33 18.82 -3.81
C GLN A 214 7.63 19.63 -5.07
N ASP A 215 7.33 19.05 -6.23
CA ASP A 215 7.30 19.82 -7.47
C ASP A 215 6.18 20.87 -7.36
N ILE A 216 6.64 22.13 -7.40
CA ILE A 216 5.88 23.39 -7.37
C ILE A 216 5.08 23.57 -8.67
#